data_AF-A0A3D2F1M2-F1
#
_entry.id   AF-A0A3D2F1M2-F1
#
_cell.length_a   1.000
_cell.length_b   1.000
_cell.length_c   1.000
_cell.angle_alpha   90.00
_cell.angle_beta   90.00
_cell.angle_gamma   90.00
#
_symmetry.space_group_name_H-M   'P 1'
#
loop_
_entity.id
_entity.type
_entity.pdbx_description
1 polymer ?
#
loop_
_entity_poly.entity_id
_entity_poly.type
_entity_poly.pdbx_seq_one_letter_code
_entity_poly.pdbx_strand_id
1 'polypeptide(L)'
;MDKKDIFSPYFSEDLSKILKRLKKKDKETFQRMSESILKIINNPLCGKPLRNVLRNCRRVHIGHFVLVYEIIKTEIRFLDFDHHDKIYKK
;
A
#
# COMPACT_ATOMS: atom_id res chain seq x y z
N MET A 1 -12.97 22.72 -12.82
CA MET A 1 -11.95 22.68 -11.74
C MET A 1 -12.29 21.47 -10.91
N ASP A 2 -11.73 20.33 -11.30
CA ASP A 2 -12.11 19.02 -10.76
C ASP A 2 -11.83 18.96 -9.26
N LYS A 3 -12.88 18.64 -8.49
CA LYS A 3 -12.75 18.38 -7.05
C LYS A 3 -11.83 17.18 -6.89
N LYS A 4 -10.62 17.42 -6.39
CA LYS A 4 -9.72 16.34 -5.98
C LYS A 4 -10.36 15.72 -4.72
N ASP A 5 -10.88 14.51 -4.84
CA ASP A 5 -11.37 13.77 -3.67
C ASP A 5 -10.22 13.68 -2.65
N ILE A 6 -10.42 14.24 -1.47
CA ILE A 6 -9.41 14.23 -0.41
C ILE A 6 -9.50 12.86 0.25
N PHE A 7 -8.50 12.01 -0.01
CA PHE A 7 -8.38 10.74 0.66
C PHE A 7 -7.53 10.87 1.92
N SER A 8 -8.07 10.47 3.07
CA SER A 8 -7.29 10.33 4.30
C SER A 8 -6.49 9.02 4.26
N PRO A 9 -5.17 9.03 4.47
CA PRO A 9 -4.39 7.80 4.55
C PRO A 9 -4.50 7.20 5.95
N TYR A 10 -4.78 5.90 6.02
CA TYR A 10 -4.70 5.08 7.22
C TYR A 10 -3.62 4.02 7.05
N PHE A 11 -2.83 3.79 8.09
CA PHE A 11 -1.78 2.76 8.11
C PHE A 11 -2.11 1.74 9.20
N SER A 12 -2.16 0.46 8.84
CA SER A 12 -2.29 -0.61 9.82
C SER A 12 -1.12 -0.58 10.81
N GLU A 13 -1.30 -1.18 11.98
CA GLU A 13 -0.22 -1.29 12.96
C GLU A 13 0.99 -2.06 12.42
N ASP A 14 0.74 -3.13 11.67
CA ASP A 14 1.78 -3.98 11.11
C ASP A 14 2.59 -3.25 10.04
N LEU A 15 1.91 -2.54 9.13
CA LEU A 15 2.58 -1.71 8.15
C LEU A 15 3.37 -0.57 8.82
N SER A 16 2.82 0.03 9.87
CA SER A 16 3.52 1.06 10.64
C SER A 16 4.80 0.54 11.29
N LYS A 17 4.80 -0.70 11.81
CA LYS A 17 6.00 -1.37 12.34
C LYS A 17 7.01 -1.64 11.22
N ILE A 18 6.55 -2.11 10.06
CA ILE A 18 7.37 -2.36 8.87
C ILE A 18 8.05 -1.07 8.39
N LEU A 19 7.29 0.02 8.24
CA LEU A 19 7.78 1.35 7.87
C LEU A 19 8.89 1.83 8.82
N LYS A 20 8.66 1.73 10.14
CA LYS A 20 9.67 2.09 11.15
C LYS A 20 10.95 1.27 11.03
N ARG A 21 10.84 -0.03 10.71
CA ARG A 21 11.99 -0.91 10.52
C ARG A 21 12.75 -0.58 9.23
N LEU A 22 12.04 -0.40 8.11
CA LEU A 22 12.64 -0.05 6.82
C LEU A 22 13.37 1.28 6.90
N LYS A 23 12.75 2.31 7.49
CA LYS A 23 13.41 3.62 7.69
C LYS A 23 14.78 3.53 8.38
N LYS A 24 14.95 2.55 9.27
CA LYS A 24 16.21 2.30 10.00
C LYS A 24 17.19 1.42 9.25
N LYS A 25 16.72 0.34 8.62
CA LYS A 25 17.56 -0.76 8.11
C LYS A 25 17.72 -0.80 6.59
N ASP A 26 16.76 -0.25 5.86
CA ASP A 26 16.69 -0.29 4.40
C ASP A 26 16.02 0.98 3.88
N LYS A 27 16.84 2.04 3.78
CA LYS A 27 16.39 3.38 3.37
C LYS A 27 15.90 3.41 1.93
N GLU A 28 16.47 2.57 1.06
CA GLU A 28 16.10 2.50 -0.35
C GLU A 28 14.69 1.95 -0.51
N THR A 29 14.39 0.81 0.11
CA THR A 29 13.02 0.26 0.11
C THR A 29 12.04 1.20 0.79
N PHE A 30 12.44 1.87 1.87
CA PHE A 30 11.61 2.89 2.53
C PHE A 30 11.25 4.06 1.59
N GLN A 31 12.22 4.55 0.81
CA GLN A 31 12.00 5.63 -0.16
C GLN A 31 11.04 5.18 -1.26
N ARG A 32 11.28 4.03 -1.89
CA ARG A 32 10.41 3.46 -2.93
C ARG A 32 8.98 3.24 -2.42
N MET A 33 8.83 2.81 -1.17
CA MET A 33 7.52 2.67 -0.53
C MET A 33 6.84 4.03 -0.31
N SER A 34 7.58 5.04 0.15
CA SER A 34 7.05 6.39 0.35
C SER A 34 6.56 7.01 -0.97
N GLU A 35 7.33 6.87 -2.05
CA GLU A 35 6.94 7.31 -3.39
C GLU A 35 5.70 6.57 -3.90
N SER A 36 5.60 5.27 -3.62
CA SER A 36 4.43 4.46 -4.01
C SER A 36 3.17 4.87 -3.23
N ILE A 37 3.29 5.14 -1.92
CA ILE A 37 2.20 5.68 -1.10
C ILE A 37 1.69 7.01 -1.68
N LEU A 38 2.59 7.93 -2.03
CA LEU A 38 2.21 9.23 -2.63
C LEU A 38 1.52 9.05 -3.99
N LYS A 39 1.97 8.10 -4.82
CA LYS A 39 1.29 7.76 -6.08
C LYS A 39 -0.12 7.23 -5.84
N ILE A 40 -0.30 6.37 -4.84
CA ILE A 40 -1.60 5.81 -4.47
C ILE A 40 -2.52 6.91 -3.91
N ILE A 41 -2.03 7.81 -3.06
CA ILE A 41 -2.83 8.93 -2.54
C ILE A 41 -3.32 9.84 -3.68
N ASN A 42 -2.48 10.08 -4.70
CA ASN A 42 -2.86 10.88 -5.86
C ASN A 42 -3.78 10.16 -6.86
N ASN A 43 -3.62 8.85 -7.02
CA ASN A 43 -4.46 8.02 -7.88
C ASN A 43 -4.72 6.66 -7.19
N PRO A 44 -5.78 6.56 -6.36
CA PRO A 44 -6.03 5.35 -5.56
C PRO A 44 -6.30 4.12 -6.42
N LEU A 45 -6.74 4.29 -7.66
CA LEU A 45 -7.07 3.19 -8.56
C LEU A 45 -5.86 2.62 -9.31
N CYS A 46 -4.65 3.17 -9.12
CA CYS A 46 -3.45 2.75 -9.86
C CYS A 46 -2.98 1.30 -9.59
N GLY A 47 -3.31 0.75 -8.41
CA GLY A 47 -3.00 -0.63 -8.05
C GLY A 47 -3.91 -1.64 -8.74
N LYS A 48 -3.36 -2.82 -9.06
CA LYS A 48 -4.12 -3.91 -9.66
C LYS A 48 -5.10 -4.49 -8.64
N PRO A 49 -6.38 -4.68 -8.97
CA PRO A 49 -7.35 -5.27 -8.05
C PRO A 49 -6.98 -6.73 -7.75
N LEU A 50 -7.10 -7.11 -6.48
CA LEU A 50 -7.01 -8.50 -6.02
C LEU A 50 -8.38 -9.20 -6.16
N ARG A 51 -8.36 -10.53 -6.12
CA ARG A 51 -9.55 -11.40 -6.30
C ARG A 51 -9.77 -12.27 -5.06
N ASN A 52 -10.90 -13.00 -5.05
CA ASN A 52 -11.26 -13.99 -4.02
C ASN A 52 -11.35 -13.38 -2.62
N VAL A 53 -10.68 -13.96 -1.62
CA VAL A 53 -10.71 -13.49 -0.22
C VAL A 53 -10.17 -12.07 -0.05
N LEU A 54 -9.39 -11.57 -1.03
CA LEU A 54 -8.87 -10.20 -1.07
C LEU A 54 -9.66 -9.31 -2.06
N ARG A 55 -10.89 -9.69 -2.41
CA ARG A 55 -11.80 -8.85 -3.19
C ARG A 55 -12.00 -7.53 -2.42
N ASN A 56 -11.85 -6.41 -3.12
CA ASN A 56 -11.82 -5.01 -2.64
C ASN A 56 -10.43 -4.46 -2.27
N CYS A 57 -9.41 -5.31 -2.18
CA CYS A 57 -8.03 -4.86 -2.07
C CYS A 57 -7.39 -4.61 -3.44
N ARG A 58 -6.33 -3.82 -3.44
CA ARG A 58 -5.45 -3.51 -4.57
C ARG A 58 -4.01 -3.77 -4.18
N ARG A 59 -3.19 -4.09 -5.18
CA ARG A 59 -1.75 -4.32 -5.01
C ARG A 59 -0.88 -3.45 -5.91
N VAL A 60 0.27 -3.06 -5.38
CA VAL A 60 1.37 -2.42 -6.13
C VAL A 60 2.67 -3.14 -5.79
N HIS A 61 3.47 -3.46 -6.81
CA HIS A 61 4.80 -4.05 -6.63
C HIS A 61 5.84 -2.96 -6.33
N ILE A 62 6.72 -3.24 -5.38
CA ILE A 62 7.84 -2.39 -4.98
C ILE A 62 9.08 -3.27 -4.92
N GLY A 63 9.75 -3.41 -6.06
CA GLY A 63 10.76 -4.46 -6.25
C GLY A 63 10.14 -5.85 -6.05
N HIS A 64 10.69 -6.62 -5.12
CA HIS A 64 10.25 -7.99 -4.83
C HIS A 64 9.08 -8.06 -3.82
N PHE A 65 8.69 -6.91 -3.27
CA PHE A 65 7.63 -6.80 -2.28
C PHE A 65 6.34 -6.30 -2.91
N VAL A 66 5.23 -6.56 -2.21
CA VAL A 66 3.90 -6.13 -2.62
C VAL A 66 3.28 -5.31 -1.49
N LEU A 67 2.87 -4.09 -1.81
CA LEU A 67 2.04 -3.25 -0.94
C LEU A 67 0.57 -3.56 -1.25
N VAL A 68 -0.18 -3.95 -0.23
CA VAL A 68 -1.62 -4.19 -0.29
C VAL A 68 -2.36 -3.04 0.39
N TYR A 69 -3.38 -2.53 -0.27
CA TYR A 69 -4.23 -1.47 0.27
C TYR A 69 -5.67 -1.62 -0.20
N GLU A 70 -6.59 -0.96 0.47
CA GLU A 70 -8.00 -0.86 0.06
C GLU A 70 -8.47 0.59 0.07
N ILE A 71 -9.59 0.84 -0.58
CA ILE A 71 -10.23 2.16 -0.63
C ILE A 71 -11.61 2.01 -0.02
N ILE A 72 -11.89 2.76 1.04
CA ILE A 72 -13.18 2.76 1.73
C ILE A 72 -13.69 4.19 1.75
N LYS A 73 -14.73 4.47 0.95
CA LYS A 73 -15.30 5.81 0.79
C LYS A 73 -14.21 6.82 0.40
N THR A 74 -13.76 7.64 1.35
CA THR A 74 -12.74 8.69 1.21
C THR A 74 -11.47 8.36 2.00
N GLU A 75 -11.24 7.09 2.33
CA GLU A 75 -10.07 6.63 3.07
C GLU A 75 -9.29 5.61 2.24
N ILE A 76 -7.95 5.72 2.26
CA ILE A 76 -7.05 4.71 1.70
C ILE A 76 -6.37 4.01 2.87
N ARG A 77 -6.65 2.72 3.02
CA ARG A 77 -6.05 1.91 4.09
C ARG A 77 -4.91 1.10 3.53
N PHE A 78 -3.70 1.42 3.95
CA PHE A 78 -2.51 0.62 3.64
C PHE A 78 -2.40 -0.50 4.67
N LEU A 79 -2.54 -1.75 4.20
CA LEU A 79 -2.80 -2.91 5.05
C LEU A 79 -1.54 -3.71 5.35
N ASP A 80 -0.78 -4.06 4.30
CA ASP A 80 0.34 -4.99 4.44
C ASP A 80 1.44 -4.73 3.39
N PHE A 81 2.66 -5.13 3.71
CA PHE A 81 3.84 -5.06 2.85
C PHE A 81 4.74 -6.27 3.08
N ASP A 82 4.70 -7.24 2.17
CA ASP A 82 5.52 -8.46 2.28
C ASP A 82 5.99 -8.97 0.91
N HIS A 83 6.89 -9.95 0.95
CA HIS A 83 7.39 -10.63 -0.24
C HIS A 83 6.25 -11.36 -0.96
N HIS A 84 6.22 -11.29 -2.28
CA HIS A 84 5.16 -11.91 -3.09
C HIS A 84 4.97 -13.40 -2.79
N ASP A 85 6.04 -14.13 -2.45
CA ASP A 85 5.98 -15.57 -2.09
C ASP A 85 5.19 -15.88 -0.81
N LYS A 86 5.05 -14.92 0.10
CA LYS A 86 4.34 -15.10 1.37
C LYS A 86 2.87 -14.73 1.28
N ILE A 87 2.53 -13.75 0.45
CA ILE A 87 1.16 -13.24 0.31
C ILE A 87 0.20 -14.24 -0.34
N TYR A 88 0.70 -15.16 -1.19
CA TYR A 88 -0.13 -16.22 -1.79
C TYR A 88 -0.14 -17.54 -1.00
N LYS A 89 0.50 -17.59 0.18
CA LYS A 89 0.55 -18.77 1.05
C LYS A 89 -0.27 -18.62 2.34
N LYS A 90 -1.01 -17.51 2.50
CA LYS A 90 -1.94 -17.27 3.61
C LYS A 90 -3.37 -17.60 3.22
#